data_AF-A0A9D6NZ83-F1
#
_entry.id   AF-A0A9D6NZ83-F1
#
_cell.length_a   1.000
_cell.length_b   1.000
_cell.length_c   1.000
_cell.angle_alpha   90.00
_cell.angle_beta   90.00
_cell.angle_gamma   90.00
#
_symmetry.space_group_name_H-M   'P 1'
#
loop_
_entity.id
_entity.type
_entity.pdbx_description
1 polymer ?
#
loop_
_entity_poly.entity_id
_entity_poly.type
_entity_poly.pdbx_seq_one_letter_code
_entity_poly.pdbx_strand_id
1 'polypeptide(L)'
;GKPPQEDRYIGDAVQEMLLPMIRLIHPELRDIWAYYEAGFHSLAVAAVSERFGKEGMKTALGLLGTGQMALTKCLVLVDADVDARDFTAVLQAIQAHFDPSQDFLLLPGVPFDTLDFTSFTLNLGSKMVLDATRNGSAAASAPPVLAEAQVKALHPRIRRARLVEGALLAVQVEGEGRDVVKALVKAPPLSSVKLIAAVSSDVVLEDQESLLWGVFTRFDPARDVIFTSSELNDAWPVYHGCLGIDATYKTGYPEPIVMTSDIIKKVDARWQQYWTA
;
A
#
# COMPACT_ATOMS: atom_id res chain seq x y z
N GLY A 1 1.37 -6.63 -16.87
CA GLY A 1 0.31 -5.71 -17.33
C GLY A 1 -0.43 -5.15 -16.14
N LYS A 2 -1.60 -4.53 -16.32
CA LYS A 2 -2.51 -4.23 -15.20
C LYS A 2 -3.05 -5.55 -14.62
N PRO A 3 -3.00 -5.78 -13.30
CA PRO A 3 -3.52 -7.02 -12.71
C PRO A 3 -5.03 -7.16 -12.92
N PRO A 4 -5.58 -8.39 -12.81
CA PRO A 4 -4.85 -9.66 -12.60
C PRO A 4 -4.16 -10.13 -13.89
N GLN A 5 -3.06 -10.85 -13.76
CA GLN A 5 -2.39 -11.57 -14.84
C GLN A 5 -2.22 -13.04 -14.43
N GLU A 6 -1.64 -13.88 -15.29
CA GLU A 6 -1.46 -15.31 -15.04
C GLU A 6 -0.63 -15.60 -13.78
N ASP A 7 0.27 -14.67 -13.43
CA ASP A 7 1.13 -14.71 -12.26
C ASP A 7 0.36 -14.70 -10.94
N ARG A 8 -0.88 -14.19 -10.92
CA ARG A 8 -1.76 -14.19 -9.73
C ARG A 8 -1.85 -15.58 -9.11
N TYR A 9 -2.33 -16.56 -9.88
CA TYR A 9 -2.63 -17.89 -9.35
C TYR A 9 -1.37 -18.63 -8.90
N ILE A 10 -0.26 -18.43 -9.62
CA ILE A 10 1.03 -19.03 -9.27
C ILE A 10 1.56 -18.37 -7.99
N GLY A 11 1.52 -17.04 -7.90
CA GLY A 11 1.98 -16.30 -6.74
C GLY A 11 1.19 -16.63 -5.48
N ASP A 12 -0.14 -16.66 -5.55
CA ASP A 12 -1.01 -17.03 -4.42
C ASP A 12 -0.66 -18.43 -3.89
N ALA A 13 -0.52 -19.42 -4.79
CA ALA A 13 -0.16 -20.78 -4.40
C ALA A 13 1.25 -20.86 -3.77
N VAL A 14 2.23 -20.15 -4.34
CA VAL A 14 3.60 -20.12 -3.82
C VAL A 14 3.63 -19.54 -2.40
N GLN A 15 2.91 -18.46 -2.14
CA GLN A 15 2.89 -17.84 -0.81
C GLN A 15 2.35 -18.80 0.26
N GLU A 16 1.26 -19.51 -0.03
CA GLU A 16 0.69 -20.50 0.88
C GLU A 16 1.67 -21.66 1.16
N MET A 17 2.37 -22.13 0.12
CA MET A 17 3.36 -23.19 0.23
C MET A 17 4.60 -22.76 1.05
N LEU A 18 5.02 -21.50 0.93
CA LEU A 18 6.22 -20.99 1.59
C LEU A 18 5.99 -20.53 3.03
N LEU A 19 4.75 -20.16 3.40
CA LEU A 19 4.41 -19.66 4.72
C LEU A 19 4.95 -20.52 5.88
N PRO A 20 4.81 -21.86 5.90
CA PRO A 20 5.37 -22.69 6.98
C PRO A 20 6.88 -22.53 7.15
N MET A 21 7.62 -22.35 6.05
CA MET A 21 9.08 -22.16 6.10
C MET A 21 9.45 -20.79 6.66
N ILE A 22 8.69 -19.74 6.31
CA ILE A 22 8.92 -18.39 6.87
C ILE A 22 8.70 -18.43 8.39
N ARG A 23 7.69 -19.15 8.87
CA ARG A 23 7.41 -19.31 10.31
C ARG A 23 8.51 -20.06 11.09
N LEU A 24 9.35 -20.86 10.42
CA LEU A 24 10.53 -21.46 11.09
C LEU A 24 11.56 -20.40 11.50
N ILE A 25 11.66 -19.31 10.73
CA ILE A 25 12.58 -18.19 10.97
C ILE A 25 11.90 -17.13 11.84
N HIS A 26 10.60 -16.91 11.62
CA HIS A 26 9.76 -15.94 12.32
C HIS A 26 8.57 -16.65 13.01
N PRO A 27 8.76 -17.30 14.17
CA PRO A 27 7.70 -18.03 14.87
C PRO A 27 6.51 -17.15 15.28
N GLU A 28 6.73 -15.85 15.43
CA GLU A 28 5.70 -14.86 15.73
C GLU A 28 4.74 -14.60 14.56
N LEU A 29 5.14 -14.92 13.32
CA LEU A 29 4.34 -14.70 12.12
C LEU A 29 3.17 -15.70 12.04
N ARG A 30 1.95 -15.18 11.95
CA ARG A 30 0.72 -15.97 11.83
C ARG A 30 0.18 -16.01 10.42
N ASP A 31 0.28 -14.96 9.64
CA ASP A 31 0.03 -15.04 8.21
C ASP A 31 0.87 -13.98 7.48
N ILE A 32 1.08 -14.18 6.19
CA ILE A 32 1.65 -13.16 5.33
C ILE A 32 1.01 -13.23 3.95
N TRP A 33 0.63 -12.07 3.43
CA TRP A 33 -0.01 -11.96 2.14
C TRP A 33 0.55 -10.78 1.37
N ALA A 34 1.27 -11.06 0.29
CA ALA A 34 1.65 -10.13 -0.75
C ALA A 34 0.52 -10.03 -1.78
N TYR A 35 0.05 -8.81 -2.00
CA TYR A 35 -1.14 -8.53 -2.81
C TYR A 35 -0.79 -8.53 -4.30
N TYR A 36 -1.41 -9.42 -5.07
CA TYR A 36 -1.21 -9.50 -6.53
C TYR A 36 -1.70 -8.24 -7.24
N GLU A 37 -2.71 -7.55 -6.68
CA GLU A 37 -3.19 -6.26 -7.16
C GLU A 37 -2.09 -5.20 -7.15
N ALA A 38 -1.09 -5.37 -6.28
CA ALA A 38 0.09 -4.53 -6.16
C ALA A 38 1.36 -5.22 -6.74
N GLY A 39 1.20 -6.23 -7.59
CA GLY A 39 2.30 -6.95 -8.21
C GLY A 39 3.14 -7.80 -7.25
N PHE A 40 2.57 -8.21 -6.11
CA PHE A 40 3.20 -8.98 -5.01
C PHE A 40 4.29 -8.24 -4.22
N HIS A 41 5.18 -7.48 -4.87
CA HIS A 41 6.30 -6.81 -4.21
C HIS A 41 5.97 -5.38 -3.75
N SER A 42 4.91 -4.73 -4.25
CA SER A 42 4.64 -3.35 -3.79
C SER A 42 3.93 -3.28 -2.43
N LEU A 43 3.09 -4.27 -2.10
CA LEU A 43 2.34 -4.33 -0.84
C LEU A 43 2.31 -5.77 -0.31
N ALA A 44 2.72 -5.92 0.94
CA ALA A 44 2.46 -7.12 1.73
C ALA A 44 1.88 -6.77 3.10
N VAL A 45 1.12 -7.69 3.66
CA VAL A 45 0.57 -7.61 5.02
C VAL A 45 1.04 -8.83 5.79
N ALA A 46 1.53 -8.63 7.01
CA ALA A 46 1.95 -9.70 7.91
C ALA A 46 1.14 -9.64 9.21
N ALA A 47 0.40 -10.71 9.48
CA ALA A 47 -0.29 -10.90 10.76
C ALA A 47 0.69 -11.48 11.77
N VAL A 48 0.89 -10.82 12.90
CA VAL A 48 1.92 -11.16 13.89
C VAL A 48 1.34 -11.29 15.30
N SER A 49 1.92 -12.20 16.08
CA SER A 49 1.60 -12.40 17.49
C SER A 49 2.71 -11.82 18.35
N GLU A 50 2.54 -10.60 18.85
CA GLU A 50 3.52 -9.97 19.74
C GLU A 50 3.49 -10.55 21.15
N ARG A 51 4.68 -10.81 21.71
CA ARG A 51 4.92 -11.23 23.10
C ARG A 51 5.53 -10.12 23.93
N PHE A 52 6.17 -9.16 23.27
CA PHE A 52 6.75 -7.96 23.83
C PHE A 52 6.63 -6.82 22.81
N GLY A 53 6.68 -5.58 23.29
CA GLY A 53 6.44 -4.41 22.43
C GLY A 53 7.40 -4.36 21.25
N LYS A 54 6.83 -4.09 20.07
CA LYS A 54 7.55 -3.94 18.79
C LYS A 54 8.22 -5.22 18.30
N GLU A 55 7.76 -6.39 18.74
CA GLU A 55 8.18 -7.67 18.16
C GLU A 55 7.85 -7.76 16.67
N GLY A 56 6.70 -7.24 16.24
CA GLY A 56 6.28 -7.14 14.86
C GLY A 56 7.25 -6.31 14.01
N MET A 57 7.81 -5.23 14.54
CA MET A 57 8.83 -4.43 13.84
C MET A 57 10.12 -5.23 13.61
N LYS A 58 10.52 -6.07 14.59
CA LYS A 58 11.62 -7.03 14.40
C LYS A 58 11.30 -8.04 13.29
N THR A 59 10.06 -8.53 13.20
CA THR A 59 9.61 -9.39 12.10
C THR A 59 9.67 -8.67 10.76
N ALA A 60 9.17 -7.43 10.69
CA ALA A 60 9.19 -6.62 9.48
C ALA A 60 10.61 -6.45 8.93
N LEU A 61 11.57 -6.05 9.78
CA LEU A 61 12.97 -5.89 9.35
C LEU A 61 13.58 -7.21 8.86
N GLY A 62 13.24 -8.33 9.50
CA GLY A 62 13.67 -9.66 9.06
C GLY A 62 13.11 -10.04 7.69
N LEU A 63 11.81 -9.82 7.47
CA LEU A 63 11.14 -10.05 6.19
C LEU A 63 11.73 -9.18 5.08
N LEU A 64 11.89 -7.88 5.33
CA LEU A 64 12.48 -6.93 4.38
C LEU A 64 13.97 -7.16 4.13
N GLY A 65 14.63 -8.00 4.94
CA GLY A 65 16.03 -8.41 4.74
C GLY A 65 16.21 -9.76 4.04
N THR A 66 15.14 -10.51 3.77
CA THR A 66 15.26 -11.95 3.42
C THR A 66 14.61 -12.29 2.08
N GLY A 67 15.39 -12.94 1.21
CA GLY A 67 14.88 -13.60 0.00
C GLY A 67 14.08 -12.66 -0.92
N GLN A 68 12.97 -13.16 -1.44
CA GLN A 68 12.07 -12.37 -2.31
C GLN A 68 11.32 -11.27 -1.55
N MET A 69 11.11 -11.43 -0.25
CA MET A 69 10.44 -10.43 0.59
C MET A 69 11.23 -9.14 0.73
N ALA A 70 12.54 -9.18 0.50
CA ALA A 70 13.39 -7.98 0.45
C ALA A 70 13.01 -6.99 -0.67
N LEU A 71 12.26 -7.44 -1.68
CA LEU A 71 11.73 -6.55 -2.72
C LEU A 71 10.48 -5.80 -2.26
N THR A 72 9.87 -6.19 -1.14
CA THR A 72 8.65 -5.57 -0.62
C THR A 72 8.85 -4.07 -0.37
N LYS A 73 7.97 -3.23 -0.91
CA LYS A 73 8.02 -1.78 -0.76
C LYS A 73 7.23 -1.28 0.44
N CYS A 74 6.00 -1.74 0.60
CA CYS A 74 5.13 -1.42 1.73
C CYS A 74 4.80 -2.71 2.49
N LEU A 75 5.15 -2.75 3.76
CA LEU A 75 4.75 -3.85 4.66
C LEU A 75 3.81 -3.30 5.74
N VAL A 76 2.62 -3.87 5.86
CA VAL A 76 1.70 -3.56 6.97
C VAL A 76 1.77 -4.71 7.98
N LEU A 77 1.92 -4.38 9.25
CA LEU A 77 1.80 -5.34 10.34
C LEU A 77 0.40 -5.22 10.94
N VAL A 78 -0.23 -6.36 11.19
CA VAL A 78 -1.53 -6.43 11.87
C VAL A 78 -1.48 -7.51 12.94
N ASP A 79 -2.39 -7.48 13.90
CA ASP A 79 -2.50 -8.52 14.91
C ASP A 79 -2.79 -9.90 14.30
N ALA A 80 -2.40 -10.94 15.02
CA ALA A 80 -2.58 -12.35 14.68
C ALA A 80 -4.04 -12.78 14.37
N ASP A 81 -5.04 -12.03 14.85
CA ASP A 81 -6.46 -12.28 14.65
C ASP A 81 -7.05 -11.51 13.45
N VAL A 82 -6.27 -10.66 12.80
CA VAL A 82 -6.64 -9.96 11.56
C VAL A 82 -6.25 -10.81 10.36
N ASP A 83 -7.19 -11.05 9.45
CA ASP A 83 -6.91 -11.74 8.20
C ASP A 83 -6.06 -10.85 7.28
N ALA A 84 -4.81 -11.23 7.07
CA ALA A 84 -3.86 -10.49 6.22
C ALA A 84 -4.28 -10.42 4.75
N ARG A 85 -5.19 -11.31 4.33
CA ARG A 85 -5.69 -11.44 2.95
C ARG A 85 -6.94 -10.61 2.70
N ASP A 86 -7.64 -10.23 3.76
CA ASP A 86 -8.81 -9.35 3.70
C ASP A 86 -8.38 -7.89 3.88
N PHE A 87 -8.27 -7.17 2.78
CA PHE A 87 -7.87 -5.76 2.81
C PHE A 87 -8.83 -4.88 3.63
N THR A 88 -10.12 -5.25 3.72
CA THR A 88 -11.08 -4.55 4.59
C THR A 88 -10.69 -4.68 6.06
N ALA A 89 -10.37 -5.90 6.52
CA ALA A 89 -9.91 -6.14 7.89
C ALA A 89 -8.60 -5.40 8.18
N VAL A 90 -7.68 -5.37 7.21
CA VAL A 90 -6.40 -4.62 7.32
C VAL A 90 -6.64 -3.11 7.46
N LEU A 91 -7.53 -2.53 6.65
CA LEU A 91 -7.87 -1.11 6.76
C LEU A 91 -8.53 -0.79 8.10
N GLN A 92 -9.38 -1.68 8.62
CA GLN A 92 -9.99 -1.52 9.94
C GLN A 92 -8.93 -1.53 11.06
N ALA A 93 -7.92 -2.41 10.97
CA ALA A 93 -6.79 -2.41 11.90
C ALA A 93 -5.99 -1.11 11.83
N ILE A 94 -5.67 -0.63 10.62
CA ILE A 94 -4.99 0.66 10.41
C ILE A 94 -5.81 1.79 11.03
N GLN A 95 -7.12 1.83 10.77
CA GLN A 95 -8.02 2.84 11.34
C GLN A 95 -7.91 2.89 12.86
N ALA A 96 -7.96 1.72 13.49
CA ALA A 96 -8.10 1.59 14.93
C ALA A 96 -6.79 1.79 15.69
N HIS A 97 -5.65 1.43 15.09
CA HIS A 97 -4.41 1.22 15.83
C HIS A 97 -3.22 2.02 15.32
N PHE A 98 -3.22 2.48 14.06
CA PHE A 98 -2.05 3.15 13.49
C PHE A 98 -1.88 4.60 13.99
N ASP A 99 -0.73 4.88 14.60
CA ASP A 99 -0.22 6.22 14.89
C ASP A 99 1.18 6.42 14.25
N PRO A 100 1.33 7.28 13.23
CA PRO A 100 2.61 7.43 12.54
C PRO A 100 3.76 7.95 13.43
N SER A 101 3.47 8.48 14.62
CA SER A 101 4.51 8.94 15.54
C SER A 101 5.27 7.79 16.21
N GLN A 102 4.65 6.60 16.29
CA GLN A 102 5.22 5.40 16.93
C GLN A 102 5.26 4.18 16.00
N ASP A 103 4.43 4.17 14.98
CA ASP A 103 4.07 2.97 14.23
C ASP A 103 4.49 3.03 12.75
N PHE A 104 5.18 4.10 12.34
CA PHE A 104 5.70 4.24 10.98
C PHE A 104 7.22 4.13 10.95
N LEU A 105 7.74 3.31 10.03
CA LEU A 105 9.16 3.22 9.73
C LEU A 105 9.38 3.51 8.25
N LEU A 106 10.26 4.48 7.96
CA LEU A 106 10.78 4.76 6.62
C LEU A 106 12.21 4.25 6.50
N LEU A 107 12.49 3.51 5.42
CA LEU A 107 13.83 3.04 5.08
C LEU A 107 14.24 3.64 3.72
N PRO A 108 14.90 4.82 3.70
CA PRO A 108 15.36 5.43 2.46
C PRO A 108 16.69 4.84 1.99
N GLY A 109 16.92 4.82 0.68
CA GLY A 109 18.21 4.44 0.10
C GLY A 109 18.55 2.95 0.23
N VAL A 110 17.54 2.08 0.15
CA VAL A 110 17.68 0.62 0.30
C VAL A 110 17.49 -0.09 -1.05
N PRO A 111 17.93 -1.37 -1.15
CA PRO A 111 17.68 -2.17 -2.35
C PRO A 111 16.20 -2.19 -2.73
N PHE A 112 15.97 -2.08 -4.03
CA PHE A 112 14.64 -1.91 -4.60
C PHE A 112 14.48 -2.80 -5.83
N ASP A 113 13.24 -3.12 -6.18
CA ASP A 113 12.97 -3.94 -7.35
C ASP A 113 13.51 -3.27 -8.63
N THR A 114 14.16 -4.04 -9.48
CA THR A 114 14.80 -3.54 -10.71
C THR A 114 13.77 -2.96 -11.69
N LEU A 115 12.54 -3.45 -11.67
CA LEU A 115 11.45 -3.04 -12.56
C LEU A 115 10.59 -1.94 -11.93
N ASP A 116 10.72 -1.68 -10.63
CA ASP A 116 10.03 -0.58 -9.97
C ASP A 116 10.69 0.77 -10.34
N PHE A 117 10.02 1.48 -11.25
CA PHE A 117 10.44 2.78 -11.76
C PHE A 117 10.13 3.95 -10.81
N THR A 118 9.48 3.70 -9.68
CA THR A 118 8.94 4.78 -8.85
C THR A 118 10.02 5.60 -8.18
N SER A 119 11.24 5.11 -7.96
CA SER A 119 12.34 5.90 -7.37
C SER A 119 13.13 6.75 -8.39
N PHE A 120 12.90 6.56 -9.69
CA PHE A 120 13.77 7.03 -10.79
C PHE A 120 15.23 6.56 -10.74
N THR A 121 15.56 5.60 -9.86
CA THR A 121 16.93 5.08 -9.70
C THR A 121 16.93 3.56 -9.77
N LEU A 122 17.72 2.99 -10.66
CA LEU A 122 17.79 1.55 -10.84
C LEU A 122 18.27 0.87 -9.55
N ASN A 123 17.51 -0.14 -9.08
CA ASN A 123 17.81 -0.97 -7.90
C ASN A 123 17.90 -0.21 -6.55
N LEU A 124 17.57 1.08 -6.51
CA LEU A 124 17.67 1.91 -5.31
C LEU A 124 16.39 2.70 -5.12
N GLY A 125 15.82 2.62 -3.93
CA GLY A 125 14.56 3.30 -3.61
C GLY A 125 14.35 3.37 -2.12
N SER A 126 13.09 3.31 -1.70
CA SER A 126 12.74 3.34 -0.29
C SER A 126 11.63 2.34 0.04
N LYS A 127 11.55 1.97 1.31
CA LYS A 127 10.54 1.07 1.85
C LYS A 127 9.85 1.72 3.03
N MET A 128 8.62 1.30 3.31
CA MET A 128 7.92 1.70 4.52
C MET A 128 7.27 0.52 5.23
N VAL A 129 7.19 0.64 6.55
CA VAL A 129 6.43 -0.27 7.41
C VAL A 129 5.36 0.53 8.14
N LEU A 130 4.12 0.02 8.14
CA LEU A 130 3.01 0.54 8.92
C LEU A 130 2.64 -0.52 9.96
N ASP A 131 2.84 -0.21 11.23
CA ASP A 131 2.54 -1.10 12.35
C ASP A 131 1.13 -0.84 12.88
N ALA A 132 0.14 -1.56 12.36
CA ALA A 132 -1.25 -1.48 12.79
C ALA A 132 -1.60 -2.52 13.88
N THR A 133 -0.59 -3.01 14.60
CA THR A 133 -0.81 -3.90 15.76
C THR A 133 -1.31 -3.11 16.98
N ARG A 134 -2.07 -3.77 17.86
CA ARG A 134 -2.57 -3.17 19.10
C ARG A 134 -1.41 -2.82 20.05
N ASN A 135 -1.19 -1.54 20.26
CA ASN A 135 -0.14 -1.01 21.14
C ASN A 135 -0.64 -0.43 22.48
N GLY A 136 -1.93 -0.55 22.79
CA GLY A 136 -2.54 -0.06 24.05
C GLY A 136 -2.58 1.46 24.22
N SER A 137 -1.98 2.23 23.31
CA SER A 137 -1.89 3.70 23.33
C SER A 137 -2.83 4.37 22.33
N ALA A 138 -3.23 3.68 21.26
CA ALA A 138 -4.16 4.22 20.27
C ALA A 138 -5.58 4.32 20.84
N ALA A 139 -6.04 5.54 21.13
CA ALA A 139 -7.45 5.80 21.34
C ALA A 139 -8.17 5.58 20.00
N ALA A 140 -8.99 4.53 19.90
CA ALA A 140 -9.83 4.30 18.74
C ALA A 140 -10.70 5.54 18.49
N SER A 141 -10.40 6.29 17.43
CA SER A 141 -11.27 7.38 16.98
C SER A 141 -12.42 6.79 16.18
N ALA A 142 -13.63 7.32 16.34
CA ALA A 142 -14.74 6.91 15.48
C ALA A 142 -14.38 7.13 14.00
N PRO A 143 -14.70 6.17 13.10
CA PRO A 143 -14.44 6.34 11.67
C PRO A 143 -15.07 7.64 11.15
N PRO A 144 -14.34 8.45 10.38
CA PRO A 144 -14.92 9.63 9.76
C PRO A 144 -16.06 9.23 8.82
N VAL A 145 -17.14 10.01 8.84
CA VAL A 145 -18.18 9.94 7.81
C VAL A 145 -18.03 11.18 6.95
N LEU A 146 -17.53 10.99 5.72
CA LEU A 146 -17.23 12.07 4.78
C LEU A 146 -17.98 11.84 3.47
N ALA A 147 -18.83 12.79 3.10
CA ALA A 147 -19.45 12.79 1.78
C ALA A 147 -18.41 13.23 0.72
N GLU A 148 -18.45 12.60 -0.45
CA GLU A 148 -17.56 12.93 -1.58
C GLU A 148 -17.58 14.43 -1.91
N ALA A 149 -18.76 15.07 -1.86
CA ALA A 149 -18.91 16.51 -2.12
C ALA A 149 -18.10 17.38 -1.13
N GLN A 150 -18.00 16.96 0.14
CA GLN A 150 -17.21 17.68 1.15
C GLN A 150 -15.72 17.56 0.83
N VAL A 151 -15.26 16.38 0.42
CA VAL A 151 -13.85 16.16 0.03
C VAL A 151 -13.49 16.95 -1.21
N LYS A 152 -14.36 16.95 -2.23
CA LYS A 152 -14.16 17.72 -3.47
C LYS A 152 -14.07 19.22 -3.23
N ALA A 153 -14.77 19.75 -2.24
CA ALA A 153 -14.71 21.15 -1.87
C ALA A 153 -13.35 21.56 -1.25
N LEU A 154 -12.54 20.60 -0.78
CA LEU A 154 -11.23 20.89 -0.17
C LEU A 154 -10.15 21.25 -1.20
N HIS A 155 -10.29 20.81 -2.45
CA HIS A 155 -9.33 21.12 -3.50
C HIS A 155 -9.92 21.05 -4.91
N PRO A 156 -9.73 22.06 -5.78
CA PRO A 156 -10.40 22.16 -7.09
C PRO A 156 -10.02 21.06 -8.10
N ARG A 157 -8.87 20.41 -7.90
CA ARG A 157 -8.38 19.31 -8.77
C ARG A 157 -8.97 17.93 -8.43
N ILE A 158 -9.73 17.81 -7.34
CA ILE A 158 -10.34 16.53 -6.97
C ILE A 158 -11.57 16.28 -7.85
N ARG A 159 -11.55 15.18 -8.61
CA ARG A 159 -12.65 14.78 -9.48
C ARG A 159 -13.60 13.82 -8.80
N ARG A 160 -13.04 12.81 -8.13
CA ARG A 160 -13.77 11.84 -7.33
C ARG A 160 -13.06 11.58 -6.02
N ALA A 161 -13.81 11.13 -5.02
CA ALA A 161 -13.27 10.69 -3.75
C ALA A 161 -14.05 9.51 -3.18
N ARG A 162 -13.34 8.57 -2.55
CA ARG A 162 -13.92 7.43 -1.84
C ARG A 162 -13.18 7.22 -0.53
N LEU A 163 -13.93 7.19 0.57
CA LEU A 163 -13.41 6.75 1.87
C LEU A 163 -13.70 5.25 2.03
N VAL A 164 -12.67 4.46 2.27
CA VAL A 164 -12.75 3.00 2.43
C VAL A 164 -12.46 2.65 3.89
N GLU A 165 -13.42 1.99 4.54
CA GLU A 165 -13.37 1.56 5.96
C GLU A 165 -12.98 2.69 6.94
N GLY A 166 -13.25 3.95 6.60
CA GLY A 166 -12.86 5.10 7.42
C GLY A 166 -11.34 5.33 7.54
N ALA A 167 -10.52 4.48 6.92
CA ALA A 167 -9.07 4.47 7.06
C ALA A 167 -8.37 5.16 5.90
N LEU A 168 -8.76 4.78 4.67
CA LEU A 168 -8.12 5.20 3.42
C LEU A 168 -9.07 6.09 2.62
N LEU A 169 -8.71 7.37 2.49
CA LEU A 169 -9.34 8.29 1.57
C LEU A 169 -8.60 8.31 0.24
N ALA A 170 -9.16 7.67 -0.78
CA ALA A 170 -8.67 7.74 -2.15
C ALA A 170 -9.29 8.93 -2.89
N VAL A 171 -8.46 9.78 -3.49
CA VAL A 171 -8.90 10.93 -4.29
C VAL A 171 -8.36 10.83 -5.72
N GLN A 172 -9.24 10.86 -6.70
CA GLN A 172 -8.85 10.98 -8.10
C GLN A 172 -8.54 12.44 -8.43
N VAL A 173 -7.39 12.67 -9.06
CA VAL A 173 -6.93 14.00 -9.46
C VAL A 173 -6.44 13.99 -10.90
N GLU A 174 -6.53 15.15 -11.56
CA GLU A 174 -5.90 15.38 -12.87
C GLU A 174 -4.46 15.83 -12.68
N GLY A 175 -3.49 15.18 -13.35
CA GLY A 175 -2.06 15.47 -13.23
C GLY A 175 -1.43 14.94 -11.95
N GLU A 176 -0.25 15.45 -11.59
CA GLU A 176 0.49 15.02 -10.39
C GLU A 176 -0.19 15.52 -9.10
N GLY A 177 -0.34 14.63 -8.12
CA GLY A 177 -1.22 14.84 -6.95
C GLY A 177 -0.56 15.46 -5.73
N ARG A 178 0.75 15.71 -5.75
CA ARG A 178 1.55 16.11 -4.58
C ARG A 178 0.97 17.32 -3.82
N ASP A 179 0.57 18.36 -4.53
CA ASP A 179 -0.06 19.56 -3.95
C ASP A 179 -1.42 19.25 -3.31
N VAL A 180 -2.21 18.39 -3.95
CA VAL A 180 -3.50 17.93 -3.42
C VAL A 180 -3.29 17.18 -2.12
N VAL A 181 -2.36 16.22 -2.09
CA VAL A 181 -2.03 15.46 -0.87
C VAL A 181 -1.59 16.41 0.25
N LYS A 182 -0.68 17.35 -0.03
CA LYS A 182 -0.23 18.36 0.95
C LYS A 182 -1.38 19.20 1.53
N ALA A 183 -2.38 19.53 0.71
CA ALA A 183 -3.55 20.27 1.17
C ALA A 183 -4.45 19.39 2.04
N LEU A 184 -4.72 18.16 1.61
CA LEU A 184 -5.65 17.26 2.28
C LEU A 184 -5.13 16.75 3.64
N VAL A 185 -3.86 16.42 3.77
CA VAL A 185 -3.29 15.97 5.07
C VAL A 185 -3.35 17.06 6.16
N LYS A 186 -3.55 18.33 5.77
CA LYS A 186 -3.70 19.47 6.67
C LYS A 186 -5.15 19.92 6.83
N ALA A 187 -6.09 19.32 6.13
CA ALA A 187 -7.49 19.72 6.15
C ALA A 187 -8.14 19.29 7.48
N PRO A 188 -8.68 20.22 8.30
CA PRO A 188 -9.28 19.86 9.59
C PRO A 188 -10.38 18.79 9.53
N PRO A 189 -11.26 18.77 8.50
CA PRO A 189 -12.27 17.70 8.36
C PRO A 189 -11.70 16.29 8.16
N LEU A 190 -10.41 16.17 7.80
CA LEU A 190 -9.74 14.90 7.51
C LEU A 190 -8.82 14.44 8.65
N SER A 191 -8.84 15.12 9.80
CA SER A 191 -7.91 14.85 10.91
C SER A 191 -8.01 13.44 11.50
N SER A 192 -9.16 12.77 11.36
CA SER A 192 -9.38 11.38 11.79
C SER A 192 -9.13 10.33 10.70
N VAL A 193 -8.88 10.75 9.45
CA VAL A 193 -8.47 9.84 8.38
C VAL A 193 -7.00 9.47 8.59
N LYS A 194 -6.68 8.17 8.53
CA LYS A 194 -5.31 7.69 8.75
C LYS A 194 -4.45 7.79 7.50
N LEU A 195 -5.02 7.42 6.36
CA LEU A 195 -4.34 7.37 5.06
C LEU A 195 -5.10 8.19 4.01
N ILE A 196 -4.39 9.01 3.25
CA ILE A 196 -4.92 9.71 2.07
C ILE A 196 -4.08 9.32 0.87
N ALA A 197 -4.68 8.87 -0.23
CA ALA A 197 -3.96 8.57 -1.46
C ALA A 197 -4.53 9.37 -2.63
N ALA A 198 -3.70 10.18 -3.28
CA ALA A 198 -4.04 10.79 -4.56
C ALA A 198 -3.68 9.82 -5.69
N VAL A 199 -4.66 9.50 -6.53
CA VAL A 199 -4.53 8.58 -7.66
C VAL A 199 -4.90 9.26 -8.97
N SER A 200 -4.36 8.77 -10.08
CA SER A 200 -4.69 9.28 -11.41
C SER A 200 -6.11 8.90 -11.85
N SER A 201 -6.61 9.57 -12.87
CA SER A 201 -7.98 9.43 -13.38
C SER A 201 -8.33 8.03 -13.93
N ASP A 202 -7.34 7.20 -14.25
CA ASP A 202 -7.51 5.84 -14.75
C ASP A 202 -7.80 4.80 -13.65
N VAL A 203 -7.69 5.20 -12.38
CA VAL A 203 -7.88 4.32 -11.22
C VAL A 203 -9.34 4.31 -10.80
N VAL A 204 -10.07 3.22 -11.05
CA VAL A 204 -11.48 3.09 -10.65
C VAL A 204 -11.58 2.93 -9.13
N LEU A 205 -12.16 3.91 -8.43
CA LEU A 205 -12.16 3.94 -6.96
C LEU A 205 -13.03 2.85 -6.32
N GLU A 206 -14.09 2.41 -7.00
CA GLU A 206 -15.01 1.37 -6.51
C GLU A 206 -14.42 -0.05 -6.58
N ASP A 207 -13.46 -0.25 -7.48
CA ASP A 207 -12.84 -1.55 -7.74
C ASP A 207 -11.55 -1.71 -6.92
N GLN A 208 -11.50 -2.73 -6.07
CA GLN A 208 -10.34 -2.95 -5.19
C GLN A 208 -9.06 -3.25 -5.98
N GLU A 209 -9.16 -4.05 -7.05
CA GLU A 209 -8.00 -4.38 -7.89
C GLU A 209 -7.41 -3.12 -8.51
N SER A 210 -8.24 -2.27 -9.12
CA SER A 210 -7.79 -0.99 -9.68
C SER A 210 -7.27 -0.04 -8.61
N LEU A 211 -7.90 0.02 -7.43
CA LEU A 211 -7.50 0.91 -6.35
C LEU A 211 -6.11 0.54 -5.80
N LEU A 212 -5.92 -0.74 -5.43
CA LEU A 212 -4.64 -1.22 -4.90
C LEU A 212 -3.52 -1.07 -5.93
N TRP A 213 -3.78 -1.40 -7.18
CA TRP A 213 -2.84 -1.17 -8.27
C TRP A 213 -2.47 0.31 -8.39
N GLY A 214 -3.47 1.18 -8.44
CA GLY A 214 -3.29 2.62 -8.56
C GLY A 214 -2.51 3.24 -7.41
N VAL A 215 -2.76 2.80 -6.18
CA VAL A 215 -2.11 3.33 -4.97
C VAL A 215 -0.69 2.79 -4.84
N PHE A 216 -0.50 1.47 -4.91
CA PHE A 216 0.75 0.86 -4.43
C PHE A 216 1.85 0.74 -5.50
N THR A 217 1.54 0.83 -6.79
CA THR A 217 2.56 0.68 -7.85
C THR A 217 3.13 2.00 -8.38
N ARG A 218 2.74 3.16 -7.82
CA ARG A 218 3.03 4.49 -8.41
C ARG A 218 3.79 5.45 -7.51
N PHE A 219 4.21 4.99 -6.34
CA PHE A 219 4.90 5.84 -5.38
C PHE A 219 6.18 5.18 -4.84
N ASP A 220 7.16 6.03 -4.53
CA ASP A 220 8.32 5.71 -3.70
C ASP A 220 8.10 6.34 -2.32
N PRO A 221 8.17 5.58 -1.21
CA PRO A 221 7.87 6.08 0.13
C PRO A 221 8.61 7.38 0.52
N ALA A 222 9.91 7.47 0.32
CA ALA A 222 10.73 8.61 0.74
C ALA A 222 10.44 9.87 -0.09
N ARG A 223 10.07 9.70 -1.36
CA ARG A 223 9.73 10.83 -2.22
C ARG A 223 8.28 11.29 -2.06
N ASP A 224 7.35 10.34 -1.99
CA ASP A 224 5.94 10.57 -2.30
C ASP A 224 5.01 10.48 -1.09
N VAL A 225 5.50 10.02 0.07
CA VAL A 225 4.75 10.06 1.33
C VAL A 225 4.90 11.43 1.99
N ILE A 226 3.78 11.99 2.44
CA ILE A 226 3.68 13.31 3.06
C ILE A 226 2.83 13.19 4.31
N PHE A 227 3.32 13.69 5.44
CA PHE A 227 2.56 13.72 6.68
C PHE A 227 1.91 15.09 6.94
N THR A 228 0.93 15.13 7.84
CA THR A 228 0.35 16.39 8.34
C THR A 228 1.45 17.32 8.87
N SER A 229 2.33 16.78 9.72
CA SER A 229 3.55 17.43 10.17
C SER A 229 4.64 16.39 10.46
N SER A 230 5.88 16.89 10.54
CA SER A 230 7.05 16.10 10.91
C SER A 230 7.99 16.97 11.73
N GLU A 231 8.65 16.38 12.71
CA GLU A 231 9.69 17.02 13.50
C GLU A 231 10.91 16.12 13.61
N LEU A 232 12.07 16.69 13.94
CA LEU A 232 13.26 15.91 14.25
C LEU A 232 13.38 15.84 15.77
N ASN A 233 13.42 14.62 16.30
CA ASN A 233 13.85 14.36 17.65
C ASN A 233 15.33 13.95 17.59
N ASP A 234 16.23 14.92 17.70
CA ASP A 234 17.66 14.73 17.45
C ASP A 234 17.94 14.05 16.10
N ALA A 235 18.40 12.79 16.11
CA ALA A 235 18.79 12.03 14.93
C ALA A 235 17.62 11.30 14.24
N TRP A 236 16.41 11.29 14.82
CA TRP A 236 15.29 10.52 14.28
C TRP A 236 14.07 11.41 13.95
N PRO A 237 13.47 11.28 12.76
CA PRO A 237 12.25 11.99 12.42
C PRO A 237 11.03 11.35 13.10
N VAL A 238 10.13 12.19 13.58
CA VAL A 238 8.81 11.81 14.11
C VAL A 238 7.74 12.40 13.21
N TYR A 239 6.77 11.59 12.82
CA TYR A 239 5.69 11.98 11.92
C TYR A 239 4.36 12.01 12.65
N HIS A 240 3.50 12.96 12.33
CA HIS A 240 2.24 13.16 13.05
C HIS A 240 1.06 13.27 12.10
N GLY A 241 -0.12 12.89 12.59
CA GLY A 241 -1.40 13.06 11.92
C GLY A 241 -1.67 12.02 10.83
N CYS A 242 -2.08 12.49 9.65
CA CYS A 242 -2.43 11.65 8.52
C CYS A 242 -1.21 11.36 7.64
N LEU A 243 -1.10 10.13 7.15
CA LEU A 243 -0.15 9.73 6.11
C LEU A 243 -0.78 9.93 4.74
N GLY A 244 -0.24 10.85 3.96
CA GLY A 244 -0.62 11.10 2.57
C GLY A 244 0.33 10.43 1.58
N ILE A 245 -0.20 9.89 0.49
CA ILE A 245 0.55 9.24 -0.58
C ILE A 245 0.21 9.92 -1.91
N ASP A 246 1.23 10.45 -2.58
CA ASP A 246 1.10 10.82 -3.99
C ASP A 246 1.33 9.59 -4.88
N ALA A 247 0.25 8.88 -5.19
CA ALA A 247 0.24 7.71 -6.07
C ALA A 247 -0.23 8.06 -7.50
N THR A 248 -0.14 9.33 -7.89
CA THR A 248 -0.40 9.71 -9.28
C THR A 248 0.71 9.23 -10.21
N TYR A 249 0.36 9.02 -11.48
CA TYR A 249 1.33 8.81 -12.54
C TYR A 249 2.20 10.05 -12.69
N LYS A 250 3.52 9.86 -12.64
CA LYS A 250 4.49 10.95 -12.66
C LYS A 250 5.17 11.03 -14.01
N THR A 251 5.60 12.23 -14.35
CA THR A 251 6.36 12.47 -15.57
C THR A 251 7.63 11.60 -15.57
N GLY A 252 7.84 10.83 -16.65
CA GLY A 252 8.99 9.93 -16.79
C GLY A 252 8.72 8.48 -16.38
N TYR A 253 7.55 8.15 -15.82
CA TYR A 253 7.12 6.77 -15.68
C TYR A 253 6.86 6.14 -17.06
N PRO A 254 7.23 4.86 -17.27
CA PRO A 254 6.94 4.16 -18.52
C PRO A 254 5.42 4.02 -18.68
N GLU A 255 4.88 3.99 -19.90
CA GLU A 255 3.44 3.74 -20.09
C GLU A 255 3.05 2.31 -19.64
N PRO A 256 1.84 2.10 -19.10
CA PRO A 256 1.37 0.76 -18.78
C PRO A 256 1.34 -0.13 -20.03
N ILE A 257 1.84 -1.36 -19.91
CA ILE A 257 1.82 -2.34 -21.00
C ILE A 257 0.37 -2.74 -21.27
N VAL A 258 -0.08 -2.51 -22.51
CA VAL A 258 -1.40 -2.91 -23.02
C VAL A 258 -1.24 -3.79 -24.26
N MET A 259 -2.05 -4.85 -24.34
CA MET A 259 -2.10 -5.71 -25.53
C MET A 259 -2.94 -5.04 -26.62
N THR A 260 -2.51 -5.15 -27.88
CA THR A 260 -3.28 -4.61 -29.00
C THR A 260 -4.55 -5.45 -29.23
N SER A 261 -5.62 -4.81 -29.71
CA SER A 261 -6.91 -5.49 -29.94
C SER A 261 -6.79 -6.68 -30.90
N ASP A 262 -5.87 -6.62 -31.87
CA ASP A 262 -5.65 -7.70 -32.83
C ASP A 262 -5.00 -8.93 -32.17
N ILE A 263 -4.09 -8.71 -31.22
CA ILE A 263 -3.48 -9.79 -30.44
C ILE A 263 -4.52 -10.42 -29.51
N ILE A 264 -5.33 -9.61 -28.83
CA ILE A 264 -6.43 -10.10 -27.97
C ILE A 264 -7.36 -11.01 -28.77
N LYS A 265 -7.89 -10.51 -29.90
CA LYS A 265 -8.76 -11.29 -30.80
C LYS A 265 -8.11 -12.59 -31.28
N LYS A 266 -6.81 -12.56 -31.59
CA LYS A 266 -6.06 -13.73 -32.04
C LYS A 266 -5.95 -14.79 -30.95
N VAL A 267 -5.70 -14.39 -29.70
CA VAL A 267 -5.65 -15.30 -28.55
C VAL A 267 -7.04 -15.90 -28.30
N ASP A 268 -8.08 -15.07 -28.25
CA ASP A 268 -9.46 -15.51 -28.00
C ASP A 268 -9.92 -16.53 -29.05
N ALA A 269 -9.65 -16.27 -30.33
CA ALA A 269 -10.03 -17.17 -31.43
C ALA A 269 -9.30 -18.53 -31.37
N ARG A 270 -8.13 -18.59 -30.74
CA ARG A 270 -7.34 -19.81 -30.61
C ARG A 270 -7.49 -20.49 -29.25
N TRP A 271 -8.16 -19.88 -28.28
CA TRP A 271 -8.21 -20.36 -26.91
C TRP A 271 -8.66 -21.83 -26.82
N GLN A 272 -9.68 -22.22 -27.58
CA GLN A 272 -10.19 -23.59 -27.62
C GLN A 272 -9.21 -24.60 -28.25
N GLN A 273 -8.23 -24.16 -29.04
CA GLN A 273 -7.25 -25.03 -29.68
C GLN A 273 -6.16 -25.47 -28.70
N TYR A 274 -5.86 -24.67 -27.68
CA TYR A 274 -4.79 -24.95 -26.71
C TYR A 274 -5.16 -25.95 -25.63
N TRP A 275 -6.46 -26.17 -25.41
CA TRP A 275 -6.98 -26.99 -24.33
C TRP A 275 -7.90 -28.11 -24.84
N THR A 276 -7.61 -28.66 -26.03
CA THR A 276 -8.30 -29.86 -26.49
C THR A 276 -7.92 -31.05 -25.60
N ALA A 277 -8.94 -31.63 -24.95
CA ALA A 277 -8.83 -32.82 -24.11
C ALA A 277 -8.37 -34.05 -24.90
#